data_AF-A0AAN7UWQ3-F1
#
_entry.id   AF-A0AAN7UWQ3-F1
#
_cell.length_a   1.000
_cell.length_b   1.000
_cell.length_c   1.000
_cell.angle_alpha   90.00
_cell.angle_beta   90.00
_cell.angle_gamma   90.00
#
_symmetry.space_group_name_H-M   'P 1'
#
loop_
_entity.id
_entity.type
_entity.pdbx_description
1 polymer ?
#
loop_
_entity_poly.entity_id
_entity_poly.type
_entity_poly.pdbx_seq_one_letter_code
_entity_poly.pdbx_strand_id
1 'polypeptide(L)'
;MSLAAHVNHLVIIKSPISALSIGLSSLVKLMVSALVSIFKGRLTPMFQFPEDALSQEKPFLSGSKFGLADFNMSWGMDVASQRGYFEASQGKTWLLCRIGGRERL
;
A
#
# COMPACT_ATOMS: atom_id res chain seq x y z
N MET A 1 7.28 2.91 12.89
CA MET A 1 6.09 2.05 12.67
C MET A 1 6.16 1.46 11.27
N SER A 2 5.86 0.18 11.07
CA SER A 2 6.00 -0.51 9.77
C SER A 2 4.88 -0.13 8.77
N LEU A 3 5.14 -0.34 7.47
CA LEU A 3 4.14 -0.19 6.40
C LEU A 3 2.90 -1.07 6.67
N ALA A 4 3.13 -2.32 7.08
CA ALA A 4 2.08 -3.26 7.43
C ALA A 4 1.14 -2.70 8.51
N ALA A 5 1.66 -2.02 9.53
CA ALA A 5 0.84 -1.41 10.56
C ALA A 5 -0.08 -0.31 9.99
N HIS A 6 0.43 0.59 9.14
CA HIS A 6 -0.38 1.65 8.54
C HIS A 6 -1.48 1.12 7.62
N VAL A 7 -1.15 0.11 6.80
CA VAL A 7 -2.12 -0.57 5.95
C VAL A 7 -3.17 -1.29 6.80
N ASN A 8 -2.76 -1.94 7.89
CA ASN A 8 -3.68 -2.62 8.80
C ASN A 8 -4.71 -1.68 9.44
N HIS A 9 -4.33 -0.45 9.83
CA HIS A 9 -5.29 0.53 10.34
C HIS A 9 -6.38 0.86 9.30
N LEU A 10 -6.00 1.04 8.04
CA LEU A 10 -6.96 1.27 6.95
C LEU A 10 -7.85 0.05 6.69
N VAL A 11 -7.30 -1.16 6.81
CA VAL A 11 -8.08 -2.41 6.70
C VAL A 11 -9.10 -2.49 7.83
N ILE A 12 -8.69 -2.23 9.08
CA ILE A 12 -9.58 -2.25 10.26
C ILE A 12 -10.69 -1.21 10.15
N ILE A 13 -10.41 -0.01 9.64
CA ILE A 13 -11.44 1.02 9.47
C ILE A 13 -12.43 0.62 8.37
N LYS A 14 -11.96 0.07 7.24
CA LYS A 14 -12.81 -0.20 6.08
C LYS A 14 -13.51 -1.57 6.09
N SER A 15 -12.94 -2.58 6.75
CA SER A 15 -13.49 -3.95 6.73
C SER A 15 -14.87 -4.07 7.37
N PRO A 16 -15.13 -3.49 8.56
CA PRO A 16 -16.45 -3.57 9.20
C PRO A 16 -17.54 -2.86 8.38
N ILE A 17 -17.17 -1.79 7.67
CA ILE A 17 -18.10 -1.03 6.82
C ILE A 17 -18.66 -1.90 5.69
N SER A 18 -17.89 -2.87 5.21
CA SER A 18 -18.35 -3.81 4.17
C SER A 18 -19.38 -4.82 4.67
N ALA A 19 -19.48 -5.02 5.98
CA ALA A 19 -20.48 -5.91 6.61
C ALA A 19 -21.82 -5.20 6.92
N LEU A 20 -21.90 -3.87 6.71
CA LEU A 20 -23.12 -3.09 6.94
C LEU A 20 -24.04 -3.13 5.72
N SER A 21 -25.34 -2.94 5.93
CA SER A 21 -26.31 -2.77 4.84
C SER A 21 -25.94 -1.58 3.94
N ILE A 22 -26.29 -1.66 2.65
CA ILE A 22 -25.82 -0.73 1.59
C ILE A 22 -26.01 0.74 1.97
N GLY A 23 -27.15 1.10 2.56
CA GLY A 23 -27.46 2.47 2.99
C GLY A 23 -26.58 2.95 4.15
N LEU A 24 -26.43 2.12 5.19
CA LEU A 24 -25.63 2.47 6.37
C LEU A 24 -24.13 2.51 6.04
N SER A 25 -23.66 1.63 5.16
CA SER A 25 -22.27 1.62 4.67
C SER A 25 -21.89 2.97 4.02
N SER A 26 -22.76 3.55 3.20
CA SER A 26 -22.47 4.82 2.51
C SER A 26 -22.36 6.00 3.48
N LEU A 27 -23.23 6.07 4.49
CA LEU A 27 -23.18 7.10 5.52
C LEU A 27 -21.87 6.99 6.33
N VAL A 28 -21.53 5.78 6.77
CA VAL A 28 -20.30 5.55 7.55
C VAL A 28 -19.05 5.85 6.72
N LYS A 29 -19.03 5.47 5.43
CA LYS A 29 -17.93 5.82 4.50
C LYS A 29 -17.73 7.32 4.41
N LEU A 30 -18.81 8.10 4.36
CA LEU A 30 -18.74 9.55 4.30
C LEU A 30 -18.15 10.12 5.61
N MET A 31 -18.60 9.62 6.76
CA MET A 31 -18.09 10.07 8.07
C MET A 31 -16.60 9.76 8.26
N VAL A 32 -16.11 8.60 7.80
CA VAL A 32 -14.70 8.22 7.92
C VAL A 32 -13.84 8.66 6.73
N SER A 33 -14.41 9.31 5.71
CA SER A 33 -13.71 9.64 4.48
C SER A 33 -12.49 10.54 4.70
N ALA A 34 -12.63 11.57 5.54
CA ALA A 34 -11.54 12.47 5.91
C ALA A 34 -10.41 11.72 6.61
N LEU A 35 -10.76 10.81 7.54
CA LEU A 35 -9.79 9.97 8.23
C LEU A 35 -9.05 9.06 7.26
N VAL A 36 -9.77 8.36 6.39
CA VAL A 36 -9.19 7.49 5.35
C VAL A 36 -8.25 8.29 4.43
N SER A 37 -8.63 9.52 4.06
CA SER A 37 -7.80 10.39 3.22
C SER A 37 -6.48 10.77 3.92
N ILE A 38 -6.52 11.13 5.20
CA ILE A 38 -5.32 11.42 6.00
C ILE A 38 -4.40 10.19 6.07
N PHE A 39 -4.96 9.01 6.37
CA PHE A 39 -4.16 7.79 6.45
C PHE A 39 -3.59 7.36 5.10
N LYS A 40 -4.33 7.56 4.00
CA LYS A 40 -3.82 7.36 2.63
C LYS A 40 -2.66 8.31 2.32
N GLY A 41 -2.77 9.60 2.67
CA GLY A 41 -1.70 10.57 2.47
C GLY A 41 -0.40 10.20 3.20
N ARG A 42 -0.49 9.50 4.35
CA ARG A 42 0.68 9.00 5.09
C ARG A 42 1.33 7.76 4.46
N LEU A 43 0.62 7.03 3.60
CA LEU A 43 1.18 5.88 2.90
C LEU A 43 2.14 6.30 1.78
N THR A 44 1.86 7.41 1.08
CA THR A 44 2.68 7.91 -0.03
C THR A 44 4.18 8.03 0.31
N PRO A 45 4.60 8.74 1.38
CA PRO A 45 6.02 8.83 1.72
C PRO A 45 6.63 7.48 2.13
N MET A 46 5.83 6.54 2.65
CA MET A 46 6.31 5.20 3.00
C MET A 46 6.57 4.31 1.78
N PHE A 47 5.88 4.56 0.67
CA PHE A 47 6.15 3.89 -0.61
C PHE A 47 7.27 4.58 -1.39
N GLN A 48 7.38 5.89 -1.28
CA GLN A 48 8.40 6.65 -1.99
C GLN A 48 9.82 6.36 -1.49
N PHE A 49 10.03 6.29 -0.17
CA PHE A 49 11.38 6.07 0.38
C PHE A 49 12.05 4.75 -0.07
N PRO A 50 11.37 3.59 -0.04
CA PRO A 50 11.91 2.35 -0.59
C PRO A 50 12.14 2.41 -2.10
N GLU A 51 11.25 3.07 -2.85
CA GLU A 51 11.37 3.21 -4.31
C GLU A 51 12.58 4.06 -4.70
N ASP A 52 12.84 5.15 -3.98
CA ASP A 52 14.02 6.00 -4.18
C ASP A 52 15.33 5.26 -3.83
N ALA A 53 15.26 4.22 -2.99
CA ALA A 53 16.40 3.38 -2.61
C ALA A 53 16.69 2.23 -3.59
N LEU A 54 15.80 1.97 -4.55
CA LEU A 54 15.98 0.94 -5.57
C LEU A 54 16.70 1.53 -6.79
N SER A 55 17.60 0.73 -7.35
CA SER A 55 18.33 1.08 -8.57
C SER A 55 18.49 -0.17 -9.43
N GLN A 56 18.99 0.00 -10.67
CA GLN A 56 19.26 -1.15 -11.54
C GLN A 56 20.33 -2.08 -10.94
N GLU A 57 21.25 -1.52 -10.15
CA GLU A 57 22.30 -2.26 -9.44
C GLU A 57 21.76 -2.96 -8.18
N LYS A 58 20.75 -2.37 -7.53
CA LYS A 58 20.10 -2.89 -6.33
C LYS A 58 18.59 -3.09 -6.58
N PRO A 59 18.21 -4.22 -7.21
CA PRO A 59 16.83 -4.47 -7.61
C PRO A 59 15.89 -4.82 -6.44
N PHE A 60 16.44 -5.16 -5.28
CA PHE A 60 15.70 -5.49 -4.07
C PHE A 60 16.19 -4.64 -2.90
N LEU A 61 15.34 -4.35 -1.91
CA LEU A 61 15.72 -3.60 -0.71
C LEU A 61 16.86 -4.29 0.04
N SER A 62 16.94 -5.62 -0.04
CA SER A 62 18.00 -6.43 0.55
C SER A 62 19.29 -6.51 -0.28
N GLY A 63 19.33 -5.94 -1.49
CA GLY A 63 20.52 -5.97 -2.35
C GLY A 63 20.24 -6.54 -3.75
N SER A 64 21.13 -7.43 -4.19
CA SER A 64 21.04 -8.15 -5.46
C SER A 64 20.01 -9.29 -5.45
N LYS A 65 19.63 -9.78 -4.26
CA LYS A 65 18.69 -10.87 -4.06
C LYS A 65 17.52 -10.43 -3.20
N PHE A 66 16.38 -11.10 -3.41
CA PHE A 66 15.21 -10.97 -2.56
C PHE A 66 15.54 -11.38 -1.11
N GLY A 67 15.16 -10.56 -0.14
CA GLY A 67 15.40 -10.86 1.27
C GLY A 67 14.26 -10.44 2.19
N LEU A 68 14.52 -10.42 3.49
CA LEU A 68 13.51 -10.18 4.52
C LEU A 68 12.89 -8.78 4.46
N ALA A 69 13.64 -7.77 4.02
CA ALA A 69 13.10 -6.42 3.84
C ALA A 69 12.04 -6.39 2.73
N ASP A 70 12.30 -7.08 1.62
CA ASP A 70 11.38 -7.22 0.50
C ASP A 70 10.13 -8.01 0.89
N PHE A 71 10.32 -9.11 1.61
CA PHE A 71 9.21 -9.91 2.14
C PHE A 71 8.32 -9.11 3.09
N ASN A 72 8.89 -8.38 4.05
CA ASN A 72 8.13 -7.57 5.00
C ASN A 72 7.32 -6.46 4.32
N MET A 73 7.80 -5.95 3.19
CA MET A 73 7.12 -4.90 2.43
C MET A 73 6.07 -5.48 1.48
N SER A 74 6.26 -6.70 0.97
CA SER A 74 5.40 -7.35 -0.03
C SER A 74 3.91 -7.32 0.31
N TRP A 75 3.53 -7.75 1.52
CA TRP A 75 2.13 -7.80 1.94
C TRP A 75 1.51 -6.40 2.05
N GLY A 76 2.22 -5.45 2.68
CA GLY A 76 1.73 -4.09 2.84
C GLY A 76 1.51 -3.41 1.49
N MET A 77 2.42 -3.65 0.53
CA MET A 77 2.30 -3.13 -0.82
C MET A 77 1.13 -3.77 -1.60
N ASP A 78 1.00 -5.09 -1.55
CA ASP A 78 -0.05 -5.80 -2.29
C ASP A 78 -1.44 -5.42 -1.77
N VAL A 79 -1.63 -5.37 -0.45
CA VAL A 79 -2.91 -4.93 0.14
C VAL A 79 -3.22 -3.47 -0.18
N ALA A 80 -2.22 -2.57 -0.16
CA ALA A 80 -2.42 -1.17 -0.53
C ALA A 80 -2.79 -1.01 -2.00
N SER A 81 -2.17 -1.81 -2.89
CA SER A 81 -2.47 -1.84 -4.33
C SER A 81 -3.89 -2.36 -4.60
N GLN A 82 -4.24 -3.54 -4.08
CA GLN A 82 -5.56 -4.16 -4.30
C GLN A 82 -6.71 -3.29 -3.81
N ARG A 83 -6.50 -2.53 -2.73
CA ARG A 83 -7.55 -1.70 -2.11
C ARG A 83 -7.58 -0.25 -2.61
N GLY A 84 -6.75 0.08 -3.60
CA GLY A 84 -6.66 1.44 -4.15
C GLY A 84 -6.30 2.48 -3.09
N TYR A 85 -5.42 2.11 -2.15
CA TYR A 85 -4.91 3.04 -1.14
C TYR A 85 -3.78 3.91 -1.68
N PHE A 86 -3.20 3.49 -2.79
CA PHE A 86 -2.15 4.18 -3.51
C PHE A 86 -2.50 4.19 -5.00
N GLU A 87 -2.37 5.34 -5.66
CA GLU A 87 -2.45 5.44 -7.12
C GLU A 87 -1.05 5.28 -7.69
N ALA A 88 -0.86 4.24 -8.50
CA ALA A 88 0.39 4.00 -9.24
C ALA A 88 0.60 4.99 -10.41
N SER A 89 -0.05 6.17 -10.38
CA SER A 89 -0.04 7.18 -11.45
C SER A 89 1.33 7.83 -11.69
N GLN A 90 2.39 7.34 -11.04
CA GLN A 90 3.75 7.79 -11.24
C GLN A 90 4.72 6.70 -11.70
N GLY A 91 4.28 5.50 -12.12
CA GLY A 91 5.22 4.45 -12.58
C GLY A 91 6.25 4.00 -11.51
N LYS A 92 6.00 4.36 -10.24
CA LYS A 92 6.90 4.20 -9.08
C LYS A 92 6.47 3.04 -8.22
N THR A 93 6.45 1.85 -8.78
CA THR A 93 6.34 0.67 -7.92
C THR A 93 7.18 -0.46 -8.49
N TRP A 94 8.45 -0.16 -8.64
CA TRP A 94 9.51 -1.07 -9.05
C TRP A 94 9.45 -2.36 -8.21
N LEU A 95 9.27 -2.23 -6.89
CA LEU A 95 9.19 -3.40 -6.01
C LEU A 95 7.93 -4.23 -6.27
N LEU A 96 6.77 -3.59 -6.47
CA LEU A 96 5.50 -4.29 -6.75
C LEU A 96 5.51 -4.99 -8.11
N CYS A 97 6.13 -4.40 -9.13
CA CYS A 97 6.27 -5.03 -10.44
C CYS A 97 7.12 -6.31 -10.34
N ARG A 98 8.22 -6.27 -9.58
CA ARG A 98 9.13 -7.41 -9.41
C ARG A 98 8.59 -8.50 -8.48
N ILE A 99 7.95 -8.13 -7.37
CA ILE A 99 7.42 -9.10 -6.40
C ILE A 99 6.10 -9.70 -6.88
N GLY A 100 5.24 -8.89 -7.50
CA GLY A 100 3.92 -9.31 -7.97
C GLY A 100 3.91 -9.86 -9.39
N GLY A 101 5.05 -9.91 -10.09
CA GLY A 101 5.14 -10.35 -11.49
C GLY A 101 4.32 -9.48 -12.46
N ARG A 102 4.07 -8.22 -12.11
CA ARG A 102 3.26 -7.29 -12.92
C ARG A 102 4.17 -6.51 -13.86
N GLU A 103 3.78 -6.39 -15.12
CA GLU A 103 4.52 -5.59 -16.11
C GLU A 103 4.45 -4.10 -15.76
N ARG A 104 5.53 -3.36 -16.04
CA ARG A 104 5.53 -1.89 -15.90
C ARG A 104 4.60 -1.32 -16.98
N LEU A 105 3.52 -0.65 -16.55
CA LEU A 105 2.70 0.20 -17.41
C LEU A 105 3.44 1.52 -17.71
#